data_AF-A0A6N2E8D7-F1
#
_entry.id   AF-A0A6N2E8D7-F1
#
_cell.length_a   1.000
_cell.length_b   1.000
_cell.length_c   1.000
_cell.angle_alpha   90.00
_cell.angle_beta   90.00
_cell.angle_gamma   90.00
#
_symmetry.space_group_name_H-M   'P 1'
#
loop_
_entity.id
_entity.type
_entity.pdbx_description
1 polymer ?
#
loop_
_entity_poly.entity_id
_entity_poly.type
_entity_poly.pdbx_seq_one_letter_code
_entity_poly.pdbx_strand_id
1 'polypeptide(L)'
;MLSTSTRLRLQAILERIARGQPVSLSERVYVQKFADRDPTVASWLRRARRRQQIQEPGDGIERLLADLDLGSAEPDDRFRPGEDDLGDWFSGAPPWLRRS
;
A
#
# COMPACT_ATOMS: atom_id res chain seq x y z
N MET A 1 -17.79 -6.12 -15.47
CA MET A 1 -16.78 -7.21 -15.38
C MET A 1 -15.69 -6.97 -16.42
N LEU A 2 -14.43 -7.14 -16.04
CA LEU A 2 -13.29 -7.00 -16.96
C LEU A 2 -13.29 -8.13 -18.00
N SER A 3 -13.00 -7.80 -19.26
CA SER A 3 -12.73 -8.84 -20.27
C SER A 3 -11.46 -9.61 -19.91
N THR A 4 -11.36 -10.86 -20.39
CA THR A 4 -10.18 -11.71 -20.18
C THR A 4 -8.90 -11.03 -20.68
N SER A 5 -8.95 -10.44 -21.88
CA SER A 5 -7.82 -9.70 -22.47
C SER A 5 -7.39 -8.51 -21.61
N THR A 6 -8.35 -7.75 -21.08
CA THR A 6 -8.09 -6.61 -20.19
C THR A 6 -7.43 -7.07 -18.90
N ARG A 7 -7.94 -8.16 -18.30
CA ARG A 7 -7.41 -8.72 -17.06
C ARG A 7 -5.96 -9.17 -17.24
N LEU A 8 -5.66 -9.93 -18.29
CA LEU A 8 -4.30 -10.40 -18.58
C LEU A 8 -3.33 -9.23 -18.79
N ARG A 9 -3.77 -8.19 -19.49
CA ARG A 9 -2.96 -6.98 -19.70
C ARG A 9 -2.67 -6.26 -18.38
N LEU A 10 -3.66 -6.10 -17.51
CA LEU A 10 -3.47 -5.51 -16.18
C LEU A 10 -2.50 -6.34 -15.34
N GLN A 11 -2.66 -7.66 -15.32
CA GLN A 11 -1.78 -8.57 -14.58
C GLN A 11 -0.32 -8.46 -15.03
N ALA A 12 -0.06 -8.43 -16.34
CA ALA A 12 1.30 -8.29 -16.87
C ALA A 12 1.96 -6.96 -16.45
N ILE A 13 1.20 -5.85 -16.46
CA ILE A 13 1.73 -4.56 -16.01
C ILE A 13 1.99 -4.58 -14.49
N LEU A 14 1.05 -5.11 -13.70
CA LEU A 14 1.17 -5.18 -12.25
C LEU A 14 2.32 -6.07 -11.78
N GLU A 15 2.59 -7.17 -12.48
CA GLU A 15 3.74 -8.04 -12.22
C GLU A 15 5.07 -7.32 -12.46
N ARG A 16 5.16 -6.50 -13.52
CA ARG A 16 6.33 -5.65 -13.77
C ARG A 16 6.51 -4.60 -12.69
N ILE A 17 5.43 -3.96 -12.23
CA ILE A 17 5.46 -3.01 -11.10
C ILE A 17 6.00 -3.71 -9.85
N ALA A 18 5.46 -4.89 -9.51
CA ALA A 18 5.86 -5.65 -8.32
C ALA A 18 7.35 -6.04 -8.35
N ARG A 19 7.92 -6.30 -9.53
CA ARG A 19 9.35 -6.60 -9.72
C ARG A 19 10.25 -5.36 -9.80
N GLY A 20 9.68 -4.15 -9.72
CA GLY A 20 10.42 -2.90 -9.91
C GLY A 20 10.94 -2.70 -11.34
N GLN A 21 10.37 -3.40 -12.33
CA GLN A 21 10.76 -3.26 -13.74
C GLN A 21 10.23 -1.94 -14.32
N PRO A 22 10.87 -1.40 -15.37
CA PRO A 22 10.40 -0.17 -15.99
C PRO A 22 9.00 -0.36 -16.57
N VAL A 23 8.08 0.55 -16.23
CA VAL A 23 6.70 0.61 -16.73
C VAL A 23 6.44 2.02 -17.20
N SER A 24 5.99 2.16 -18.45
CA SER A 24 5.76 3.44 -19.10
C SER A 24 4.63 4.23 -18.44
N LEU A 25 4.62 5.55 -18.64
CA LEU A 25 3.56 6.41 -18.12
C LEU A 25 2.18 6.00 -18.66
N SER A 26 2.08 5.65 -19.94
CA SER A 26 0.82 5.22 -20.56
C SER A 26 0.28 3.93 -19.95
N GLU A 27 1.14 2.96 -19.63
CA GLU A 27 0.77 1.74 -18.90
C GLU A 27 0.29 2.05 -17.48
N ARG A 28 0.97 2.97 -16.77
CA ARG A 28 0.56 3.39 -15.42
C ARG A 28 -0.82 4.07 -15.44
N VAL A 29 -1.02 5.00 -16.38
CA VAL A 29 -2.32 5.69 -16.57
C VAL A 29 -3.41 4.68 -16.95
N TYR A 30 -3.08 3.69 -17.79
CA TYR A 30 -4.00 2.62 -18.14
C TYR A 30 -4.45 1.85 -16.90
N VAL A 31 -3.53 1.38 -16.04
CA VAL A 31 -3.89 0.68 -14.81
C VAL A 31 -4.70 1.57 -13.87
N GLN A 32 -4.31 2.83 -13.69
CA GLN A 32 -5.00 3.78 -12.82
C GLN A 32 -6.47 3.99 -13.26
N LYS A 33 -6.71 4.13 -14.58
CA LYS A 33 -8.06 4.27 -15.14
C LYS A 33 -9.01 3.14 -14.70
N PHE A 34 -8.51 1.91 -14.54
CA PHE A 34 -9.29 0.78 -14.06
C PHE A 34 -9.35 0.75 -12.53
N ALA A 35 -8.26 1.06 -11.84
CA ALA A 35 -8.23 1.14 -10.38
C ALA A 35 -9.25 2.15 -9.83
N ASP A 36 -9.44 3.29 -10.50
CA ASP A 36 -10.42 4.32 -10.11
C ASP A 36 -11.88 3.82 -10.18
N ARG A 37 -12.16 2.77 -10.95
CA ARG A 37 -13.51 2.26 -11.22
C ARG A 37 -13.78 0.89 -10.60
N ASP A 38 -12.74 0.09 -10.36
CA ASP A 38 -12.84 -1.27 -9.85
C ASP A 38 -11.94 -1.43 -8.60
N PRO A 39 -12.55 -1.61 -7.40
CA PRO A 39 -11.80 -1.75 -6.15
C PRO A 39 -10.89 -2.97 -6.13
N THR A 40 -11.19 -4.01 -6.93
CA THR A 40 -10.36 -5.19 -7.07
C THR A 40 -9.04 -4.84 -7.76
N VAL A 41 -9.09 -4.03 -8.83
CA VAL A 41 -7.90 -3.56 -9.54
C VAL A 41 -7.10 -2.60 -8.67
N ALA A 42 -7.77 -1.75 -7.89
CA ALA A 42 -7.12 -0.89 -6.91
C ALA A 42 -6.35 -1.71 -5.86
N SER A 43 -6.96 -2.78 -5.34
CA SER A 43 -6.30 -3.71 -4.41
C SER A 43 -5.09 -4.40 -5.03
N TRP A 44 -5.20 -4.87 -6.28
CA TRP A 44 -4.06 -5.46 -6.98
C TRP A 44 -2.91 -4.48 -7.17
N LEU A 45 -3.21 -3.21 -7.48
CA LEU A 45 -2.21 -2.16 -7.61
C LEU A 45 -1.50 -1.87 -6.27
N ARG A 46 -2.25 -1.76 -5.16
CA ARG A 46 -1.66 -1.60 -3.82
C ARG A 46 -0.73 -2.75 -3.46
N ARG A 47 -1.17 -3.99 -3.69
CA ARG A 47 -0.34 -5.19 -3.47
C ARG A 47 0.94 -5.19 -4.32
N ALA A 48 0.84 -4.80 -5.60
CA ALA A 48 2.01 -4.69 -6.47
C ALA A 48 3.01 -3.65 -5.96
N ARG A 49 2.55 -2.47 -5.54
CA ARG A 49 3.40 -1.42 -4.96
C ARG A 49 4.04 -1.85 -3.64
N ARG A 50 3.30 -2.50 -2.74
CA ARG A 50 3.88 -3.03 -1.49
C ARG A 50 4.98 -4.04 -1.76
N ARG A 51 4.76 -4.99 -2.68
CA ARG A 51 5.78 -5.97 -3.09
C ARG A 51 7.01 -5.33 -3.72
N GLN A 52 6.84 -4.21 -4.43
CA GLN A 52 7.97 -3.47 -4.99
C GLN A 52 8.88 -2.88 -3.91
N GLN A 53 8.31 -2.45 -2.78
CA GLN A 53 9.04 -1.81 -1.68
C GLN A 53 9.60 -2.80 -0.67
N ILE A 54 8.86 -3.88 -0.41
CA ILE A 54 9.23 -4.92 0.54
C ILE A 54 10.06 -5.97 -0.20
N GLN A 55 11.38 -5.98 0.03
CA GLN A 55 12.30 -6.94 -0.62
C GLN A 55 12.08 -8.39 -0.14
N GLU A 56 11.60 -8.59 1.09
CA GLU A 56 11.38 -9.90 1.71
C GLU A 56 9.95 -9.99 2.26
N PRO A 57 9.13 -10.97 1.85
CA PRO A 57 7.80 -11.14 2.43
C PRO A 57 7.93 -11.45 3.92
N GLY A 58 7.45 -10.55 4.77
CA GLY A 58 7.44 -10.77 6.22
C GLY A 58 6.68 -12.05 6.56
N ASP A 59 7.18 -12.80 7.54
CA ASP A 59 6.55 -14.04 8.00
C ASP A 59 5.44 -13.76 9.04
N GLY A 60 4.57 -14.72 9.31
CA GLY A 60 3.55 -14.59 10.37
C GLY A 60 2.51 -13.49 10.11
N ILE A 61 2.52 -12.43 10.94
CA ILE A 61 1.49 -11.38 10.95
C ILE A 61 1.58 -10.52 9.70
N GLU A 62 2.79 -10.21 9.24
CA GLU A 62 3.04 -9.42 8.04
C GLU A 62 2.42 -10.09 6.81
N ARG A 63 2.53 -11.42 6.71
CA ARG A 63 1.90 -12.20 5.65
C ARG A 63 0.37 -12.15 5.72
N LEU A 64 -0.20 -12.31 6.92
CA LEU A 64 -1.64 -12.19 7.14
C LEU A 64 -2.16 -10.80 6.74
N LEU A 65 -1.47 -9.74 7.15
CA LEU A 65 -1.81 -8.37 6.79
C LEU A 65 -1.73 -8.15 5.28
N ALA A 66 -0.69 -8.66 4.62
CA ALA A 66 -0.54 -8.59 3.17
C ALA A 66 -1.67 -9.32 2.41
N ASP A 67 -2.06 -10.51 2.87
CA ASP A 67 -3.14 -11.32 2.30
C ASP A 67 -4.49 -10.63 2.43
N LEU A 68 -4.73 -9.96 3.56
CA LEU A 68 -5.93 -9.16 3.81
C LEU A 68 -5.91 -7.78 3.16
N ASP A 69 -4.85 -7.42 2.41
CA ASP A 69 -4.64 -6.07 1.86
C ASP A 69 -4.63 -4.96 2.93
N LEU A 70 -4.24 -5.31 4.16
CA LEU A 70 -4.12 -4.41 5.30
C LEU A 70 -2.67 -3.92 5.38
N GLY A 71 -2.42 -2.67 5.04
CA GLY A 71 -1.10 -2.05 5.08
C GLY A 71 -0.88 -1.03 3.96
N SER A 72 -0.15 0.04 4.27
CA SER A 72 0.17 1.10 3.32
C SER A 72 1.44 0.77 2.51
N ALA A 73 1.44 1.19 1.25
CA ALA A 73 2.64 1.25 0.42
C ALA A 73 3.20 2.69 0.39
N GLU A 74 2.52 3.65 1.02
CA GLU A 74 2.95 5.04 0.93
C GLU A 74 3.97 5.31 2.03
N PRO A 75 5.15 5.89 1.68
CA PRO A 75 6.22 6.13 2.65
C PRO A 75 5.85 7.14 3.74
N ASP A 76 4.83 7.98 3.50
CA ASP A 76 4.30 8.96 4.46
C ASP A 76 3.27 8.38 5.44
N ASP A 77 2.72 7.18 5.20
CA ASP A 77 1.77 6.54 6.12
C ASP A 77 2.46 5.81 7.29
N ARG A 78 3.80 5.78 7.30
CA ARG A 78 4.55 5.11 8.36
C ARG A 78 4.65 6.07 9.54
N PHE A 79 4.09 5.69 10.69
CA PHE A 79 4.24 6.41 11.95
C PHE A 79 5.72 6.78 12.17
N ARG A 80 5.99 8.07 12.36
CA ARG A 80 7.33 8.62 12.58
C ARG A 80 7.44 9.01 14.05
N PRO A 81 8.05 8.17 14.91
CA PRO A 81 8.07 8.41 16.35
C PRO A 81 8.70 9.75 16.79
N GLY A 82 9.50 10.40 15.92
CA GLY A 82 10.11 11.69 16.20
C GLY A 82 9.41 12.91 15.57
N GLU A 83 8.47 12.72 14.64
CA GLU A 83 7.65 13.79 14.05
C GLU A 83 6.19 13.73 14.55
N ASP A 84 5.67 12.52 14.75
CA ASP A 84 4.35 12.26 15.32
C ASP A 84 4.43 12.16 16.85
N ASP A 85 4.87 13.24 17.51
CA ASP A 85 4.95 13.25 18.98
C ASP A 85 3.55 13.41 19.59
N LEU A 86 2.89 12.27 19.82
CA LEU A 86 1.68 12.22 20.64
C LEU A 86 1.94 12.76 22.06
N GLY A 87 3.19 12.77 22.53
CA GLY A 87 3.60 13.37 23.79
C GLY A 87 3.29 14.86 23.87
N ASP A 88 3.54 15.62 22.80
CA ASP A 88 3.16 17.04 22.71
C ASP A 88 1.63 17.21 22.75
N TRP A 89 0.88 16.32 22.09
CA TRP A 89 -0.59 16.33 22.14
C TRP A 89 -1.13 16.06 23.55
N PHE A 90 -0.47 15.19 24.32
CA PHE A 90 -0.82 14.89 25.72
C PHE A 90 -0.10 15.79 26.74
N SER A 91 0.74 16.74 26.33
CA SER A 91 1.47 17.63 27.24
C SER A 91 0.52 18.53 28.03
N GLY A 92 -0.62 18.92 27.44
CA GLY A 92 -1.70 19.65 28.10
C GLY A 92 -2.71 18.78 28.84
N ALA A 93 -2.51 17.46 28.89
CA ALA A 93 -3.48 16.56 29.49
C ALA A 93 -3.55 16.71 31.03
N PRO A 94 -4.76 16.53 31.62
CA PRO A 94 -4.93 16.60 33.05
C PRO A 94 -4.04 15.61 33.83
N PRO A 95 -3.69 15.90 35.09
CA PRO A 95 -2.77 15.08 35.88
C PRO A 95 -3.18 13.62 36.05
N TRP A 96 -4.48 13.31 35.97
CA TRP A 96 -5.01 11.94 36.09
C TRP A 96 -4.78 11.07 34.84
N LEU A 97 -4.41 11.67 33.70
CA LEU A 97 -4.10 10.96 32.45
C LEU A 97 -2.62 10.58 32.35
N ARG A 98 -1.73 11.29 33.05
CA ARG A 98 -0.29 10.96 33.10
C ARG A 98 -0.12 9.75 34.02
N ARG A 99 0.19 8.58 33.45
CA ARG A 99 0.63 7.44 34.26
C ARG A 99 2.03 7.76 34.80
N SER A 100 2.20 7.52 36.10
CA SER A 100 3.44 7.63 36.88
C SER A 100 4.60 6.88 36.23
#